data_AF-A0A2V8R0H9-F1
#
_entry.id   AF-A0A2V8R0H9-F1
#
_cell.length_a   1.000
_cell.length_b   1.000
_cell.length_c   1.000
_cell.angle_alpha   90.00
_cell.angle_beta   90.00
_cell.angle_gamma   90.00
#
_symmetry.space_group_name_H-M   'P 1'
#
loop_
_entity.id
_entity.type
_entity.pdbx_description
1 polymer ?
#
loop_
_entity_poly.entity_id
_entity_poly.type
_entity_poly.pdbx_seq_one_letter_code
_entity_poly.pdbx_strand_id
1 'polypeptide(L)'
;MTDEFFNTLRVQPLLGRTFRSDEFKADGNVVILSYRLWQRRFGGDPNVVGKTLAVEGGDITVVGVMPPEFKLPATAEAWTPVAQDSGEMHLRAARYFETVARLKPNVAPSQAEAEMRTIAARLASQYPESDSNWSVLIEPLRETL
;
A
#
# COMPACT_ATOMS: atom_id res chain seq x y z
N MET A 1 -2.12 -1.57 4.06
CA MET A 1 -1.36 -1.73 2.79
C MET A 1 -1.64 -3.10 2.21
N THR A 2 -1.67 -3.29 0.88
CA THR A 2 -1.90 -4.62 0.25
C THR A 2 -0.61 -5.45 0.18
N ASP A 3 -0.73 -6.75 -0.12
CA ASP A 3 0.38 -7.68 -0.22
C ASP A 3 1.30 -7.42 -1.40
N GLU A 4 0.76 -6.95 -2.53
CA GLU A 4 1.60 -6.67 -3.70
C GLU A 4 2.20 -5.27 -3.73
N PHE A 5 1.90 -4.39 -2.77
CA PHE A 5 2.33 -2.99 -2.85
C PHE A 5 3.86 -2.82 -2.98
N PHE A 6 4.61 -3.39 -2.03
CA PHE A 6 6.08 -3.28 -2.05
C PHE A 6 6.70 -4.02 -3.24
N ASN A 7 6.09 -5.15 -3.62
CA ASN A 7 6.56 -5.97 -4.74
C ASN A 7 6.33 -5.26 -6.09
N THR A 8 5.18 -4.59 -6.23
CA THR A 8 4.86 -3.71 -7.37
C THR A 8 5.85 -2.57 -7.47
N LEU A 9 6.24 -1.97 -6.35
CA LEU A 9 7.25 -0.91 -6.28
C LEU A 9 8.69 -1.43 -6.41
N ARG A 10 8.89 -2.75 -6.32
CA ARG A 10 10.20 -3.44 -6.31
C ARG A 10 11.14 -2.89 -5.23
N VAL A 11 10.59 -2.55 -4.07
CA VAL A 11 11.37 -2.15 -2.90
C VAL A 11 11.57 -3.34 -1.98
N GLN A 12 12.78 -3.46 -1.45
CA GLN A 12 13.10 -4.41 -0.39
C GLN A 12 13.38 -3.62 0.89
N PRO A 13 12.99 -4.13 2.06
CA PRO A 13 13.29 -3.48 3.32
C PRO A 13 14.81 -3.50 3.57
N LEU A 14 15.31 -2.45 4.22
CA LEU A 14 16.68 -2.35 4.71
C LEU A 14 16.97 -3.39 5.79
N LEU A 15 15.99 -3.63 6.68
CA LEU A 15 16.05 -4.63 7.74
C LEU A 15 14.79 -5.49 7.71
N GLY A 16 14.93 -6.80 7.95
CA GLY A 16 13.80 -7.71 8.09
C GLY A 16 13.14 -8.07 6.76
N ARG A 17 11.81 -8.01 6.71
CA ARG A 17 11.00 -8.48 5.58
C ARG A 17 9.75 -7.60 5.35
N THR A 18 9.10 -7.81 4.21
CA THR A 18 7.74 -7.34 3.98
C THR A 18 6.71 -8.25 4.68
N PHE A 19 5.44 -7.88 4.58
CA PHE A 19 4.33 -8.70 5.07
C PHE A 19 4.24 -10.05 4.35
N ARG A 20 3.75 -11.06 5.08
CA ARG A 20 3.38 -12.38 4.56
C ARG A 20 1.87 -12.44 4.31
N SER A 21 1.45 -13.33 3.44
CA SER A 21 0.04 -13.48 3.04
C SER A 21 -0.90 -13.77 4.22
N ASP A 22 -0.43 -14.49 5.25
CA ASP A 22 -1.20 -14.81 6.45
C ASP A 22 -1.30 -13.64 7.45
N GLU A 23 -0.66 -12.50 7.18
CA GLU A 23 -0.69 -11.30 8.01
C GLU A 23 -1.75 -10.27 7.54
N PHE A 24 -2.49 -10.54 6.46
CA PHE A 24 -3.54 -9.66 5.91
C PHE A 24 -4.93 -9.95 6.49
N LYS A 25 -4.98 -10.09 7.80
CA LYS A 25 -6.17 -10.45 8.59
C LYS A 25 -6.32 -9.51 9.79
N ALA A 26 -7.49 -9.49 10.41
CA ALA A 26 -7.78 -8.57 11.52
C ALA A 26 -6.79 -8.64 12.69
N ASP A 27 -6.19 -9.81 12.97
CA ASP A 27 -5.17 -10.02 14.01
C ASP A 27 -3.72 -9.97 13.47
N GLY A 28 -3.53 -9.51 12.23
CA GLY A 28 -2.26 -9.27 11.56
C GLY A 28 -1.50 -8.08 12.15
N ASN A 29 -1.16 -8.13 13.44
CA ASN A 29 -0.58 -7.04 14.20
C ASN A 29 0.94 -6.92 13.96
N VAL A 30 1.30 -6.61 12.71
CA VAL A 30 2.68 -6.37 12.30
C VAL A 30 2.85 -5.00 11.66
N VAL A 31 4.04 -4.43 11.80
CA VAL A 31 4.37 -3.10 11.26
C VAL A 31 5.72 -3.10 10.55
N ILE A 32 5.79 -2.35 9.46
CA ILE A 32 7.04 -1.97 8.81
C ILE A 32 7.27 -0.49 9.07
N LEU A 33 8.45 -0.12 9.56
CA LEU A 33 8.78 1.26 9.86
C LEU A 33 9.41 1.96 8.65
N SER A 34 9.13 3.25 8.49
CA SER A 34 9.96 4.11 7.63
C SER A 34 11.35 4.28 8.24
N TYR A 35 12.37 4.49 7.40
CA TYR A 35 13.72 4.83 7.87
C TYR A 35 13.71 6.05 8.82
N ARG A 36 12.92 7.08 8.49
CA ARG A 36 12.82 8.31 9.29
C ARG A 36 12.26 8.05 10.68
N LEU A 37 11.20 7.24 10.79
CA LEU A 37 10.61 6.89 12.08
C LEU A 37 11.58 6.03 12.90
N TRP A 38 12.21 5.05 12.26
CA TRP A 38 13.22 4.19 12.87
C TRP A 38 14.37 5.00 13.48
N GLN A 39 14.95 5.93 12.71
CA GLN A 39 16.00 6.83 13.20
C GLN A 39 15.52 7.71 14.36
N ARG A 40 14.37 8.38 14.20
CA ARG A 40 13.87 9.38 15.16
C ARG A 40 13.40 8.77 16.48
N ARG A 41 12.75 7.61 16.46
CA ARG A 41 12.10 7.00 17.64
C ARG A 41 12.88 5.84 18.22
N PHE A 42 13.68 5.15 17.41
CA PHE A 42 14.42 3.95 17.83
C PHE A 42 15.93 4.14 17.75
N GLY A 43 16.41 5.36 17.47
CA GLY A 43 17.84 5.69 17.43
C GLY A 43 18.62 4.93 16.37
N GLY A 44 17.95 4.39 15.35
CA GLY A 44 18.60 3.53 14.37
C GLY A 44 19.02 2.16 14.92
N ASP A 45 18.35 1.64 15.95
CA ASP A 45 18.65 0.32 16.53
C ASP A 45 18.49 -0.80 15.49
N PRO A 46 19.57 -1.51 15.09
CA PRO A 46 19.48 -2.60 14.12
C PRO A 46 18.70 -3.81 14.66
N ASN A 47 18.47 -3.90 15.97
CA ASN A 47 17.71 -4.95 16.62
C ASN A 47 16.23 -4.61 16.78
N VAL A 48 15.71 -3.60 16.06
CA VAL A 48 14.29 -3.22 16.14
C VAL A 48 13.35 -4.30 15.59
N VAL A 49 13.81 -5.11 14.62
CA VAL A 49 13.01 -6.18 14.02
C VAL A 49 12.76 -7.28 15.04
N GLY A 50 11.50 -7.70 15.18
CA GLY A 50 11.04 -8.65 16.20
C GLY A 50 10.62 -8.00 17.51
N LYS A 51 10.83 -6.69 17.71
CA LYS A 51 10.33 -5.98 18.90
C LYS A 51 8.82 -5.78 18.81
N THR A 52 8.16 -5.99 19.93
CA THR A 52 6.75 -5.66 20.13
C THR A 52 6.64 -4.25 20.70
N LEU A 53 5.73 -3.46 20.12
CA LEU A 53 5.40 -2.11 20.53
C LEU A 53 3.98 -2.11 21.08
N ALA A 54 3.77 -1.49 22.23
CA ALA A 54 2.42 -1.21 22.71
C ALA A 54 1.86 -0.02 21.91
N VAL A 55 0.72 -0.21 21.25
CA VAL A 55 -0.04 0.82 20.56
C VAL A 55 -1.47 0.87 21.09
N GLU A 56 -2.17 1.95 20.77
CA GLU A 56 -3.60 2.02 21.03
C GLU A 56 -4.30 0.92 20.21
N GLY A 57 -4.97 -0.01 20.89
CA GLY A 57 -5.59 -1.19 20.27
C GLY A 57 -4.81 -2.50 20.42
N GLY A 58 -3.61 -2.49 21.03
CA GLY A 58 -2.90 -3.71 21.42
C GLY A 58 -1.41 -3.69 21.11
N ASP A 59 -0.83 -4.88 21.02
CA ASP A 59 0.59 -5.08 20.72
C ASP A 59 0.81 -5.23 19.22
N ILE A 60 1.84 -4.58 18.68
CA ILE A 60 2.23 -4.68 17.26
C ILE A 60 3.72 -5.02 17.12
N THR A 61 4.06 -5.98 16.26
CA THR A 61 5.45 -6.43 16.09
C THR A 61 6.10 -5.80 14.87
N VAL A 62 7.30 -5.24 15.04
CA VAL A 62 8.09 -4.70 13.94
C VAL A 62 8.66 -5.86 13.11
N VAL A 63 8.31 -5.96 11.83
CA VAL A 63 8.80 -7.02 10.93
C VAL A 63 9.80 -6.53 9.89
N GLY A 64 9.92 -5.21 9.72
CA GLY A 64 10.92 -4.63 8.84
C GLY A 64 11.07 -3.12 8.94
N VAL A 65 12.11 -2.61 8.29
CA VAL A 65 12.39 -1.18 8.14
C VAL A 65 12.64 -0.89 6.66
N MET A 66 11.91 0.05 6.08
CA MET A 66 12.10 0.47 4.68
C MET A 66 13.37 1.32 4.52
N PRO A 67 14.02 1.26 3.34
CA PRO A 67 15.21 2.04 3.06
C PRO A 67 14.89 3.56 2.97
N PRO A 68 15.87 4.45 3.19
CA PRO A 68 15.64 5.90 3.25
C PRO A 68 15.12 6.52 1.96
N GLU A 69 15.35 5.87 0.82
CA GLU A 69 14.86 6.27 -0.50
C GLU A 69 13.36 5.98 -0.65
N PHE A 70 12.80 5.07 0.14
CA PHE A 70 11.39 4.70 0.07
C PHE A 70 10.52 5.65 0.89
N LYS A 71 9.70 6.44 0.19
CA LYS A 71 8.90 7.53 0.78
C LYS A 71 7.45 7.49 0.29
N LEU A 72 6.87 6.31 0.05
CA LEU A 72 5.52 6.19 -0.50
C LEU A 72 4.54 5.56 0.51
N PRO A 73 3.42 6.23 0.79
CA PRO A 73 3.13 7.66 0.55
C PRO A 73 4.13 8.60 1.26
N ALA A 74 4.27 9.85 0.79
CA ALA A 74 5.27 10.82 1.27
C ALA A 74 5.19 11.09 2.78
N THR A 75 3.99 10.99 3.35
CA THR A 75 3.71 11.24 4.77
C THR A 75 3.81 9.98 5.63
N ALA A 76 3.95 8.79 5.03
CA ALA A 76 3.92 7.53 5.77
C ALA A 76 5.12 7.40 6.71
N GLU A 77 4.84 7.19 8.00
CA GLU A 77 5.86 6.88 9.00
C GLU A 77 6.03 5.38 9.22
N ALA A 78 4.98 4.61 8.94
CA ALA A 78 4.92 3.17 9.05
C ALA A 78 3.82 2.60 8.15
N TRP A 79 3.85 1.30 7.90
CA TRP A 79 2.83 0.56 7.17
C TRP A 79 2.35 -0.62 8.01
N THR A 80 1.05 -0.89 7.94
CA THR A 80 0.40 -2.10 8.47
C THR A 80 -0.32 -2.83 7.33
N PRO A 81 -0.46 -4.17 7.42
CA PRO A 81 -1.24 -4.91 6.43
C PRO A 81 -2.72 -4.53 6.53
N VAL A 82 -3.39 -4.45 5.39
CA VAL A 82 -4.85 -4.24 5.39
C VAL A 82 -5.54 -5.57 5.65
N ALA A 83 -6.51 -5.59 6.55
CA ALA A 83 -7.34 -6.76 6.80
C ALA A 83 -8.26 -7.00 5.60
N GLN A 84 -7.99 -8.06 4.84
CA GLN A 84 -8.73 -8.39 3.60
C GLN A 84 -10.13 -8.93 3.88
N ASP A 85 -10.37 -9.43 5.08
CA ASP A 85 -11.63 -9.98 5.58
C ASP A 85 -12.59 -8.90 6.13
N SER A 86 -12.18 -7.63 6.11
CA SER A 86 -13.05 -6.54 6.54
C SER A 86 -14.25 -6.38 5.59
N GLY A 87 -15.46 -6.26 6.14
CA GLY A 87 -16.69 -6.13 5.35
C GLY A 87 -16.68 -4.94 4.38
N GLU A 88 -15.96 -3.87 4.74
CA GLU A 88 -15.77 -2.69 3.88
C GLU A 88 -14.98 -3.01 2.61
N MET A 89 -14.02 -3.96 2.66
CA MET A 89 -13.23 -4.39 1.51
C MET A 89 -14.08 -5.04 0.40
N HIS A 90 -15.26 -5.56 0.77
CA HIS A 90 -16.20 -6.18 -0.16
C HIS A 90 -17.24 -5.21 -0.72
N LEU A 91 -17.27 -3.96 -0.26
CA LEU A 91 -18.19 -2.95 -0.78
C LEU A 91 -17.68 -2.42 -2.12
N ARG A 92 -18.46 -2.65 -3.18
CA ARG A 92 -18.14 -2.13 -4.51
C ARG A 92 -17.96 -0.62 -4.54
N ALA A 93 -18.71 0.13 -3.73
CA ALA A 93 -18.64 1.58 -3.65
C ALA A 93 -17.49 2.10 -2.78
N ALA A 94 -16.70 1.22 -2.13
CA ALA A 94 -15.54 1.64 -1.33
C ALA A 94 -14.47 2.29 -2.22
N ARG A 95 -13.93 3.42 -1.77
CA ARG A 95 -12.93 4.23 -2.52
C ARG A 95 -11.77 4.67 -1.62
N TYR A 96 -11.40 3.85 -0.64
CA TYR A 96 -10.40 4.19 0.39
C TYR A 96 -8.95 4.00 -0.05
N PHE A 97 -8.70 3.40 -1.22
CA PHE A 97 -7.36 3.06 -1.68
C PHE A 97 -6.90 3.98 -2.82
N GLU A 98 -5.75 4.59 -2.61
CA GLU A 98 -4.88 4.99 -3.71
C GLU A 98 -4.19 3.75 -4.26
N THR A 99 -4.16 3.62 -5.58
CA THR A 99 -3.62 2.42 -6.25
C THR A 99 -2.33 2.78 -6.97
N VAL A 100 -1.29 1.97 -6.76
CA VAL A 100 -0.07 2.03 -7.56
C VAL A 100 -0.02 0.84 -8.50
N ALA A 101 0.41 1.08 -9.73
CA ALA A 101 0.59 0.04 -10.73
C ALA A 101 1.93 0.21 -11.46
N ARG A 102 2.42 -0.89 -12.03
CA ARG A 102 3.62 -0.90 -12.86
C ARG A 102 3.24 -1.25 -14.29
N LEU A 103 3.54 -0.34 -15.22
CA LEU A 103 3.39 -0.62 -16.65
C LEU A 103 4.39 -1.69 -17.09
N LYS A 104 3.97 -2.52 -18.06
CA LYS A 104 4.89 -3.40 -18.78
C LYS A 104 5.96 -2.56 -19.50
N PRO A 105 7.14 -3.13 -19.76
CA PRO A 105 8.15 -2.45 -20.59
C PRO A 105 7.55 -1.98 -21.91
N ASN A 106 7.95 -0.77 -22.35
CA ASN A 106 7.55 -0.16 -23.62
C ASN A 106 6.05 0.19 -23.77
N VAL A 107 5.25 0.13 -22.70
CA VAL A 107 3.88 0.65 -22.71
C VAL A 107 3.90 2.13 -22.33
N ALA A 108 3.31 2.97 -23.19
CA ALA A 108 3.17 4.40 -22.92
C ALA A 108 2.11 4.65 -21.84
N PRO A 109 2.29 5.64 -20.94
CA PRO A 109 1.29 6.01 -19.94
C PRO A 109 -0.10 6.31 -20.53
N SER A 110 -0.14 6.99 -21.68
CA SER A 110 -1.39 7.32 -22.39
C SER A 110 -2.16 6.09 -22.87
N GLN A 111 -1.46 5.01 -23.24
CA GLN A 111 -2.11 3.75 -23.61
C GLN A 111 -2.79 3.11 -22.39
N ALA A 112 -2.09 3.06 -21.25
CA ALA A 112 -2.65 2.55 -20.01
C ALA A 112 -3.87 3.37 -19.55
N GLU A 113 -3.82 4.69 -19.72
CA GLU A 113 -4.94 5.58 -19.41
C GLU A 113 -6.16 5.27 -20.28
N ALA A 114 -5.97 5.11 -21.60
CA ALA A 114 -7.06 4.77 -22.52
C ALA A 114 -7.70 3.40 -22.19
N GLU A 115 -6.88 2.40 -21.85
CA GLU A 115 -7.35 1.08 -21.43
C GLU A 115 -8.16 1.17 -20.12
N MET A 116 -7.65 1.89 -19.11
CA MET A 116 -8.36 2.05 -17.83
C MET A 116 -9.66 2.84 -17.98
N ARG A 117 -9.72 3.87 -18.83
CA ARG A 117 -10.97 4.60 -19.13
C ARG A 117 -12.01 3.69 -19.77
N THR A 118 -11.57 2.78 -20.65
CA THR A 118 -12.45 1.78 -21.27
C THR A 118 -13.01 0.81 -20.23
N ILE A 119 -12.17 0.35 -19.29
CA ILE A 119 -12.59 -0.50 -18.17
C ILE A 119 -13.60 0.26 -17.28
N ALA A 120 -13.32 1.50 -16.92
CA ALA A 120 -14.21 2.32 -16.10
C ALA A 120 -15.58 2.53 -16.76
N ALA A 121 -15.63 2.82 -18.07
CA ALA A 121 -16.89 2.96 -18.80
C ALA A 121 -17.71 1.66 -18.83
N ARG A 122 -17.05 0.51 -18.98
CA ARG A 122 -17.70 -0.80 -18.90
C ARG A 122 -18.26 -1.05 -17.50
N LEU A 123 -17.50 -0.73 -16.46
CA LEU A 123 -17.94 -0.86 -15.07
C LEU A 123 -19.13 0.06 -14.76
N ALA A 124 -19.13 1.29 -15.25
CA ALA A 124 -20.26 2.22 -15.13
C ALA A 124 -21.55 1.66 -15.76
N SER A 125 -21.43 0.98 -16.90
CA SER A 125 -22.58 0.33 -17.56
C SER A 125 -23.08 -0.89 -16.80
N GLN A 126 -22.19 -1.67 -16.18
CA GLN A 126 -22.54 -2.88 -15.42
C GLN A 126 -23.06 -2.59 -14.01
N TYR A 127 -22.56 -1.50 -13.40
CA TYR A 127 -22.82 -1.16 -12.00
C TYR A 127 -23.20 0.33 -11.86
N PRO A 128 -24.31 0.75 -12.47
CA PRO A 128 -24.65 2.16 -12.58
C PRO A 128 -24.82 2.84 -11.21
N GLU A 129 -25.28 2.13 -10.19
CA GLU A 129 -25.46 2.68 -8.82
C GLU A 129 -24.15 3.12 -8.17
N SER A 130 -23.02 2.49 -8.51
CA SER A 130 -21.73 2.74 -7.85
C SER A 130 -20.69 3.40 -8.75
N ASP A 131 -20.86 3.37 -10.08
CA ASP A 131 -19.81 3.74 -11.03
C ASP A 131 -20.22 4.78 -12.08
N SER A 132 -21.51 5.16 -12.24
CA SER A 132 -21.97 6.05 -13.33
C SER A 132 -21.29 7.43 -13.39
N ASN A 133 -20.87 7.95 -12.23
CA ASN A 133 -20.23 9.26 -12.12
C ASN A 133 -18.73 9.16 -11.79
N TRP A 134 -18.13 7.99 -11.99
CA TRP A 134 -16.74 7.72 -11.65
C TRP A 134 -15.90 7.44 -12.90
N SER A 135 -14.65 7.90 -12.85
CA SER A 135 -13.64 7.61 -13.85
C SER A 135 -12.30 7.35 -13.18
N VAL A 136 -11.31 6.98 -13.98
CA VAL A 136 -9.94 6.74 -13.52
C VAL A 136 -9.05 7.85 -14.07
N LEU A 137 -8.24 8.43 -13.19
CA LEU A 137 -7.10 9.26 -13.56
C LEU A 137 -5.83 8.44 -13.32
N ILE A 138 -4.92 8.45 -14.29
CA ILE A 138 -3.60 7.85 -14.15
C ILE A 138 -2.57 8.96 -14.21
N GLU A 139 -1.77 9.06 -13.17
CA GLU A 139 -0.65 10.01 -13.10
C GLU A 139 0.65 9.23 -12.91
N PRO A 140 1.74 9.61 -13.60
CA PRO A 140 3.05 9.03 -13.34
C PRO A 140 3.43 9.23 -11.86
N LEU A 141 3.75 8.15 -11.15
CA LEU A 141 4.08 8.18 -9.72
C LEU A 141 5.18 9.18 -9.34
N ARG A 142 6.09 9.49 -10.25
CA ARG A 142 7.16 10.49 -10.06
C ARG A 142 6.66 11.94 -10.00
N GLU A 143 5.49 12.20 -10.57
CA GLU A 143 4.86 13.53 -10.65
C GLU A 143 3.96 13.79 -9.43
N THR A 144 3.63 12.74 -8.66
CA THR A 144 2.78 12.78 -7.46
C THR A 144 3.58 12.67 -6.15
N LEU A 145 4.91 12.72 -6.22
CA LEU A 145 5.86 12.54 -5.11
C LEU A 145 6.33 13.87 -4.50
#